data_AF-A0AA37ALI7-F1
#
_entry.id   AF-A0AA37ALI7-F1
#
_cell.length_a   1.000
_cell.length_b   1.000
_cell.length_c   1.000
_cell.angle_alpha   90.00
_cell.angle_beta   90.00
_cell.angle_gamma   90.00
#
_symmetry.space_group_name_H-M   'P 1'
#
loop_
_entity.id
_entity.type
_entity.pdbx_description
1 polymer ?
#
loop_
_entity_poly.entity_id
_entity_poly.type
_entity_poly.pdbx_seq_one_letter_code
_entity_poly.pdbx_strand_id
1 'polypeptide(L)' 'MFKIVHFLLALVIILALAWLVSFDRRKIRIRFVLQLIVIEIALAFFFLHAESGLFIIKYVSGFF' A
#
# COMPACT_ATOMS: atom_id res chain seq x y z
N MET A 1 -9.50 -16.42 -7.97
CA MET A 1 -10.58 -16.01 -7.03
C MET A 1 -10.07 -15.86 -5.59
N PHE A 2 -9.31 -16.81 -5.02
CA PHE A 2 -8.78 -16.67 -3.64
C PHE A 2 -7.76 -15.55 -3.40
N LYS A 3 -7.01 -15.11 -4.43
CA LYS A 3 -5.96 -14.07 -4.29
C LYS A 3 -6.50 -12.72 -3.80
N ILE A 4 -7.65 -12.29 -4.33
CA ILE A 4 -8.27 -11.01 -3.96
C ILE A 4 -8.79 -11.08 -2.52
N VAL A 5 -9.40 -12.20 -2.13
CA VAL A 5 -9.87 -12.42 -0.75
C VAL A 5 -8.70 -12.43 0.24
N HIS A 6 -7.61 -13.12 -0.10
CA HIS A 6 -6.40 -13.15 0.74
C HIS A 6 -5.76 -11.77 0.88
N PHE A 7 -5.71 -10.99 -0.20
CA PHE A 7 -5.25 -9.60 -0.18
C PHE A 7 -6.13 -8.71 0.71
N LEU A 8 -7.46 -8.80 0.58
CA LEU A 8 -8.39 -8.07 1.44
C LEU A 8 -8.22 -8.45 2.91
N LEU A 9 -8.03 -9.74 3.21
CA LEU A 9 -7.79 -10.22 4.57
C LEU A 9 -6.48 -9.63 5.12
N ALA A 10 -5.40 -9.64 4.34
CA ALA A 10 -4.13 -9.04 4.73
C ALA A 10 -4.25 -7.54 4.99
N LEU A 11 -4.99 -6.81 4.15
CA LEU A 11 -5.25 -5.38 4.34
C LEU A 11 -5.99 -5.11 5.65
N VAL A 12 -7.05 -5.87 5.95
CA VAL A 12 -7.79 -5.78 7.22
C VAL A 12 -6.88 -6.04 8.41
N ILE A 13 -6.04 -7.08 8.34
CA ILE A 13 -5.11 -7.42 9.43
C ILE A 13 -4.09 -6.30 9.66
N ILE A 14 -3.49 -5.75 8.60
CA ILE A 14 -2.51 -4.65 8.72
C ILE A 14 -3.15 -3.41 9.33
N LEU A 15 -4.36 -3.04 8.90
CA LEU A 15 -5.09 -1.91 9.48
C LEU A 15 -5.46 -2.14 10.94
N ALA A 16 -5.86 -3.37 11.31
CA ALA A 16 -6.16 -3.74 12.68
C ALA A 16 -4.91 -3.65 13.58
N LEU A 17 -3.76 -4.15 13.10
CA LEU A 17 -2.49 -4.08 13.82
C LEU A 17 -2.01 -2.63 13.97
N ALA A 18 -2.08 -1.82 12.91
CA ALA A 18 -1.74 -0.40 12.96
C ALA A 18 -2.60 0.35 13.99
N TRP A 19 -3.91 0.03 14.05
CA TRP A 19 -4.78 0.60 15.06
C TRP A 19 -4.48 0.10 16.48
N LEU A 20 -4.12 -1.17 16.63
CA LEU A 20 -3.78 -1.76 17.92
C LEU A 20 -2.51 -1.15 18.52
N VAL A 21 -1.49 -0.94 17.68
CA VAL A 21 -0.21 -0.32 18.04
C VAL A 21 -0.31 1.19 18.21
N SER A 22 -1.34 1.83 17.65
CA SER A 22 -1.54 3.28 17.77
C SER A 22 -1.75 3.70 19.23
N PHE A 23 -0.75 4.39 19.78
CA PHE A 23 -0.76 4.91 21.15
C PHE A 23 -1.88 5.95 21.39
N ASP A 24 -2.16 6.81 20.39
CA ASP A 24 -3.18 7.87 20.50
C ASP A 24 -4.22 7.77 19.38
N ARG A 25 -5.18 6.84 19.58
CA ARG A 25 -6.21 6.49 18.59
C ARG A 25 -7.11 7.67 18.20
N ARG A 26 -7.25 8.69 19.06
CA ARG A 26 -8.08 9.89 18.80
C ARG A 26 -7.35 10.95 17.98
N LYS A 27 -6.01 10.91 17.94
CA LYS A 27 -5.19 11.82 17.11
C LYS A 27 -4.92 11.30 15.71
N ILE A 28 -5.45 10.14 15.33
CA ILE A 28 -5.32 9.63 13.95
C ILE A 28 -6.03 10.61 13.01
N ARG A 29 -5.23 11.41 12.29
CA ARG A 29 -5.74 12.38 11.34
C ARG A 29 -6.10 11.67 10.04
N ILE A 30 -7.38 11.35 9.88
CA ILE A 30 -7.94 10.61 8.72
C ILE A 30 -7.47 11.17 7.37
N ARG A 31 -7.30 12.50 7.27
CA ARG A 31 -6.78 13.16 6.06
C ARG A 31 -5.41 12.61 5.62
N PHE A 32 -4.50 12.39 6.55
CA PHE A 32 -3.16 11.87 6.24
C PHE A 32 -3.20 10.40 5.85
N VAL A 33 -4.05 9.60 6.52
CA VAL A 33 -4.23 8.18 6.16
C VAL A 33 -4.80 8.06 4.75
N LEU A 34 -5.82 8.86 4.41
CA LEU A 34 -6.36 8.90 3.05
C LEU A 34 -5.32 9.38 2.03
N GLN A 35 -4.55 10.43 2.33
CA GLN A 35 -3.48 10.89 1.45
C GLN A 35 -2.43 9.81 1.21
N LEU A 36 -2.05 9.07 2.26
CA LEU A 36 -1.11 7.96 2.16
C LEU A 36 -1.63 6.88 1.21
N ILE A 37 -2.90 6.47 1.40
CA ILE A 37 -3.56 5.47 0.54
C ILE A 37 -3.61 5.93 -0.92
N VAL A 38 -3.93 7.21 -1.17
CA VAL A 38 -3.97 7.77 -2.53
C VAL A 38 -2.59 7.73 -3.19
N ILE A 39 -1.54 8.12 -2.46
CA ILE A 39 -0.16 8.07 -2.95
C ILE A 39 0.25 6.62 -3.24
N GLU A 40 -0.08 5.70 -2.34
CA GLU A 40 0.24 4.28 -2.48
C GLU A 40 -0.42 3.66 -3.71
N ILE A 41 -1.70 3.95 -3.95
CA ILE A 41 -2.42 3.49 -5.15
C ILE A 41 -1.81 4.11 -6.41
N ALA A 42 -1.49 5.41 -6.39
CA ALA A 42 -0.89 6.09 -7.53
C ALA A 42 0.49 5.49 -7.88
N LEU A 43 1.32 5.22 -6.87
CA LEU A 43 2.62 4.57 -7.04
C LEU A 43 2.47 3.13 -7.53
N ALA A 44 1.57 2.35 -6.93
CA ALA A 44 1.31 0.97 -7.36
C ALA A 44 0.83 0.92 -8.82
N PHE A 45 -0.07 1.82 -9.20
CA PHE A 45 -0.52 1.94 -10.59
C PHE A 45 0.62 2.32 -11.53
N PHE A 46 1.42 3.32 -11.17
CA PHE A 46 2.59 3.74 -11.95
C PHE A 46 3.57 2.59 -12.14
N PHE A 47 3.95 1.91 -11.06
CA PHE A 47 4.91 0.82 -11.10
C PHE A 47 4.41 -0.42 -11.86
N LEU A 48 3.15 -0.80 -11.69
CA LEU A 48 2.63 -2.04 -12.28
C LEU A 48 2.05 -1.87 -13.69
N HIS A 49 1.61 -0.66 -14.07
CA HIS A 49 0.88 -0.44 -15.34
C HIS A 49 1.54 0.58 -16.27
N ALA A 50 2.43 1.47 -15.79
CA ALA A 50 3.13 2.40 -16.68
C ALA A 50 4.41 1.76 -17.24
N GLU A 51 4.69 1.93 -18.54
CA GLU A 51 5.91 1.46 -19.19
C GLU A 51 7.18 1.96 -18.50
N SER A 52 7.19 3.23 -18.07
CA SER A 52 8.30 3.82 -17.33
C SER A 52 8.47 3.23 -15.93
N GLY A 53 7.37 2.90 -15.25
CA GLY A 53 7.40 2.24 -13.93
C GLY A 53 7.91 0.80 -14.00
N LEU A 54 7.48 0.06 -15.02
CA LEU A 54 7.95 -1.31 -15.29
C LEU A 54 9.44 -1.34 -15.65
N PHE A 55 9.92 -0.34 -16.40
CA PHE A 55 11.34 -0.19 -16.71
C PHE A 55 12.19 0.00 -15.44
N ILE A 56 11.75 0.87 -14.52
CA ILE A 56 12.42 1.09 -13.24
C ILE A 56 12.43 -0.20 -12.41
N ILE A 57 11.29 -0.89 -12.28
CA ILE A 57 11.23 -2.16 -11.54
C ILE A 57 12.17 -3.20 -12.15
N LYS A 58 12.20 -3.34 -13.47
CA LYS A 58 13.06 -4.31 -14.14
C LYS A 58 14.55 -4.04 -13.90
N TYR A 59 14.95 -2.77 -13.87
CA TYR A 59 16.32 -2.37 -13.54
C TYR A 59 16.67 -2.64 -12.07
N VAL A 60 15.79 -2.27 -11.14
CA VAL A 60 16.02 -2.48 -9.70
C VAL A 60 16.03 -3.97 -9.35
N SER A 61 15.09 -4.75 -9.89
CA SER A 61 15.05 -6.21 -9.71
C SER A 61 16.20 -6.95 -10.39
N GLY A 62 16.90 -6.32 -11.35
CA GLY A 62 18.13 -6.87 -11.94
C GLY A 62 19.39 -6.55 -11.13
N PHE A 63 19.29 -5.62 -10.18
CA PHE A 63 20.39 -5.21 -9.29
C PHE A 63 20.41 -6.02 -7.98
N PHE A 64 19.25 -6.46 -7.49
CA PHE A 64 19.09 -7.35 -6.33
C PHE A 64 19.06 -8.82 -6.76
#